data_AF-A0A2C6KTJ2-F1
#
_entry.id   AF-A0A2C6KTJ2-F1
#
_cell.length_a   1.000
_cell.length_b   1.000
_cell.length_c   1.000
_cell.angle_alpha   90.00
_cell.angle_beta   90.00
_cell.angle_gamma   90.00
#
_symmetry.space_group_name_H-M   'P 1'
#
loop_
_entity.id
_entity.type
_entity.pdbx_description
1 polymer ?
#
loop_
_entity_poly.entity_id
_entity_poly.type
_entity_poly.pdbx_seq_one_letter_code
_entity_poly.pdbx_strand_id
1 'polypeptide(L)'
;MAQDPTTTTPPTEACASTGDACCSPEKEAHSHDHKGHHHHGSGGCCGGHGHDAEEMLEPDPASLVDAGEEVTSGDKGVYKKIVKEGDGPMPQPGEEVVVHYTGTLLDGTKFDSSRDRDQPFTFTIGQGQVIKGWDLGVASMKKGERAILTIQPGYGYGSHGAPPSIPGNAVLKFDVELIDSRPRRKQKWEMGVEEKLEAAAQEKETGNAAFKKGNIAEAAAAYKEGLDYFDYYDNWTEEQKQHMHQLEIPLRLNLATCCIKQEAYSEAVEETSKVINLDKARE
;
A
#
# COMPACT_ATOMS: atom_id res chain seq x y z
N MET A 1 -52.61 13.83 -39.51
CA MET A 1 -52.41 12.89 -38.39
C MET A 1 -50.90 12.71 -38.23
N ALA A 2 -50.40 12.99 -37.01
CA ALA A 2 -49.02 12.91 -36.56
C ALA A 2 -47.98 13.77 -37.33
N GLN A 3 -47.71 14.97 -36.81
CA GLN A 3 -46.44 15.69 -36.96
C GLN A 3 -45.88 15.88 -35.55
N ASP A 4 -44.65 15.41 -35.33
CA ASP A 4 -43.78 15.73 -34.19
C ASP A 4 -42.37 15.12 -34.47
N PRO A 5 -41.28 15.57 -33.81
CA PRO A 5 -40.57 16.78 -34.24
C PRO A 5 -39.03 16.66 -34.29
N THR A 6 -38.42 17.68 -34.88
CA THR A 6 -37.12 18.35 -34.62
C THR A 6 -35.91 17.57 -34.06
N THR A 7 -34.85 17.65 -34.88
CA THR A 7 -33.42 17.54 -34.61
C THR A 7 -32.95 18.26 -33.33
N THR A 8 -32.20 17.54 -32.48
CA THR A 8 -31.42 18.11 -31.38
C THR A 8 -29.99 17.57 -31.46
N THR A 9 -29.06 18.47 -31.76
CA THR A 9 -27.61 18.34 -31.57
C THR A 9 -27.27 18.39 -30.06
N PRO A 10 -26.30 17.60 -29.57
CA PRO A 10 -25.75 17.81 -28.24
C PRO A 10 -24.63 18.88 -28.23
N PRO A 11 -24.50 19.66 -27.15
CA PRO A 11 -23.41 20.63 -26.98
C PRO A 11 -22.14 19.99 -26.43
N THR A 12 -21.01 20.56 -26.86
CA THR A 12 -19.64 20.29 -26.41
C THR A 12 -19.33 21.19 -25.21
N GLU A 13 -19.05 20.62 -24.03
CA GLU A 13 -18.41 21.28 -22.88
C GLU A 13 -17.10 20.54 -22.59
N ALA A 14 -15.93 21.11 -22.89
CA ALA A 14 -15.16 22.04 -22.05
C ALA A 14 -14.52 21.35 -20.82
N CYS A 15 -13.39 20.67 -21.07
CA CYS A 15 -12.45 20.20 -20.05
C CYS A 15 -11.44 21.32 -19.75
N ALA A 16 -11.42 21.80 -18.50
CA ALA A 16 -10.52 22.85 -18.04
C ALA A 16 -9.20 22.27 -17.49
N SER A 17 -8.12 22.64 -18.18
CA SER A 17 -6.75 22.94 -17.70
C SER A 17 -6.16 22.14 -16.52
N THR A 18 -5.29 21.18 -16.86
CA THR A 18 -4.05 20.91 -16.11
C THR A 18 -2.87 21.46 -16.91
N GLY A 19 -2.05 22.32 -16.29
CA GLY A 19 -0.84 22.86 -16.88
C GLY A 19 0.29 22.81 -15.89
N ASP A 20 1.10 21.75 -15.98
CA ASP A 20 2.46 21.67 -15.47
C ASP A 20 3.39 21.66 -16.69
N ALA A 21 4.40 22.53 -16.70
CA ALA A 21 5.60 22.35 -17.52
C ALA A 21 6.75 23.27 -17.07
N CYS A 22 7.72 22.61 -16.44
CA CYS A 22 9.17 22.79 -16.52
C CYS A 22 9.73 23.85 -17.48
N CYS A 23 10.75 24.58 -17.03
CA CYS A 23 11.99 24.78 -17.80
C CYS A 23 13.13 25.38 -16.93
N SER A 24 14.25 24.66 -16.80
CA SER A 24 15.60 25.25 -16.65
C SER A 24 16.12 25.68 -18.04
N PRO A 25 17.18 26.50 -18.16
CA PRO A 25 18.55 25.94 -18.19
C PRO A 25 19.73 26.84 -17.71
N GLU A 26 20.84 26.16 -17.39
CA GLU A 26 22.29 26.45 -17.61
C GLU A 26 22.97 27.75 -17.10
N LYS A 27 24.13 27.60 -16.40
CA LYS A 27 25.49 27.75 -16.98
C LYS A 27 26.62 27.52 -15.94
N GLU A 28 27.70 26.90 -16.42
CA GLU A 28 29.01 26.72 -15.78
C GLU A 28 29.80 28.04 -15.62
N ALA A 29 30.69 28.10 -14.60
CA ALA A 29 32.15 28.23 -14.76
C ALA A 29 32.86 28.98 -13.61
N HIS A 30 34.09 28.51 -13.36
CA HIS A 30 35.26 29.17 -12.77
C HIS A 30 35.72 28.86 -11.33
N SER A 31 36.93 28.29 -11.33
CA SER A 31 37.93 28.16 -10.27
C SER A 31 38.37 29.51 -9.68
N HIS A 32 38.77 29.53 -8.40
CA HIS A 32 40.07 30.06 -7.99
C HIS A 32 40.44 29.67 -6.56
N ASP A 33 41.67 29.19 -6.43
CA ASP A 33 42.47 28.97 -5.23
C ASP A 33 42.75 30.30 -4.49
N HIS A 34 42.71 30.33 -3.15
CA HIS A 34 43.57 31.22 -2.36
C HIS A 34 43.74 30.77 -0.90
N LYS A 35 45.00 30.53 -0.54
CA LYS A 35 45.53 30.34 0.80
C LYS A 35 45.41 31.58 1.70
N GLY A 36 45.17 31.31 2.99
CA GLY A 36 45.88 31.96 4.11
C GLY A 36 45.10 33.02 4.88
N HIS A 37 44.93 32.83 6.19
CA HIS A 37 45.62 33.59 7.24
C HIS A 37 45.15 33.17 8.65
N HIS A 38 46.11 33.09 9.57
CA HIS A 38 45.90 32.95 11.01
C HIS A 38 45.19 34.18 11.60
N HIS A 39 44.29 33.96 12.57
CA HIS A 39 44.06 34.91 13.66
C HIS A 39 43.66 34.20 14.95
N HIS A 40 44.38 34.54 16.03
CA HIS A 40 44.00 34.31 17.43
C HIS A 40 42.70 35.06 17.76
N GLY A 41 41.83 34.46 18.56
CA GLY A 41 40.63 35.11 19.08
C GLY A 41 39.93 34.29 20.15
N SER A 42 40.18 34.66 21.40
CA SER A 42 39.47 34.28 22.63
C SER A 42 37.95 34.40 22.55
N GLY A 43 37.22 33.49 23.20
CA GLY A 43 35.79 33.69 23.48
C GLY A 43 35.12 32.43 24.01
N GLY A 44 34.87 32.37 25.32
CA GLY A 44 34.08 31.31 25.92
C GLY A 44 32.61 31.37 25.51
N CYS A 45 31.97 30.20 25.45
CA CYS A 45 30.56 30.02 25.73
C CYS A 45 30.33 28.55 26.09
N CYS A 46 30.06 28.33 27.37
CA CYS A 46 29.45 27.12 27.90
C CYS A 46 28.02 27.02 27.37
N GLY A 47 27.85 26.46 26.17
CA GLY A 47 26.56 26.06 25.62
C GLY A 47 26.29 24.60 25.99
N GLY A 48 25.73 24.38 27.18
CA GLY A 48 25.10 23.12 27.52
C GLY A 48 24.04 22.81 26.47
N HIS A 49 24.31 21.81 25.63
CA HIS A 49 23.27 21.19 24.83
C HIS A 49 22.41 20.42 25.81
N GLY A 50 21.37 21.08 26.30
CA GLY A 50 20.19 20.39 26.79
C GLY A 50 19.74 19.49 25.65
N HIS A 51 20.01 18.20 25.80
CA HIS A 51 19.14 17.23 25.18
C HIS A 51 17.79 17.49 25.83
N ASP A 52 16.90 18.15 25.10
CA ASP A 52 15.48 18.17 25.42
C ASP A 52 15.05 16.70 25.35
N ALA A 53 15.17 16.01 26.48
CA ALA A 53 14.44 14.79 26.73
C ALA A 53 12.98 15.23 26.64
N GLU A 54 12.30 14.86 25.55
CA GLU A 54 10.84 14.90 25.51
C GLU A 54 10.37 14.30 26.83
N GLU A 55 9.75 15.13 27.66
CA GLU A 55 9.21 14.75 28.95
C GLU A 55 8.20 13.64 28.69
N MET A 56 8.60 12.39 28.91
CA MET A 56 7.73 11.23 28.82
C MET A 56 6.64 11.42 29.88
N LEU A 57 5.51 12.01 29.47
CA LEU A 57 4.35 12.21 30.32
C LEU A 57 4.01 10.86 30.95
N GLU A 58 4.11 10.78 32.28
CA GLU A 58 3.75 9.55 32.98
C GLU A 58 2.27 9.23 32.67
N PRO A 59 1.95 7.96 32.36
CA PRO A 59 0.59 7.59 31.99
C PRO A 59 -0.37 7.88 33.15
N ASP A 60 -1.52 8.45 32.83
CA ASP A 60 -2.59 8.69 33.81
C ASP A 60 -2.94 7.37 34.52
N PRO A 61 -2.86 7.28 35.86
CA PRO A 61 -3.22 6.08 36.61
C PRO A 61 -4.60 5.52 36.25
N ALA A 62 -5.58 6.39 35.94
CA ALA A 62 -6.92 5.99 35.54
C ALA A 62 -6.94 5.21 34.21
N SER A 63 -5.99 5.49 33.32
CA SER A 63 -5.85 4.77 32.05
C SER A 63 -5.33 3.34 32.22
N LEU A 64 -4.58 3.06 33.29
CA LEU A 64 -3.97 1.75 33.55
C LEU A 64 -4.88 0.79 34.31
N VAL A 65 -5.98 1.31 34.88
CA VAL A 65 -6.97 0.47 35.55
C VAL A 65 -7.57 -0.51 34.54
N ASP A 66 -7.34 -1.81 34.77
CA ASP A 66 -7.87 -2.90 33.94
C ASP A 66 -7.37 -2.88 32.48
N ALA A 67 -6.22 -2.25 32.21
CA ALA A 67 -5.66 -2.10 30.87
C ALA A 67 -5.06 -3.40 30.29
N GLY A 68 -4.82 -4.40 31.14
CA GLY A 68 -4.22 -5.68 30.75
C GLY A 68 -2.70 -5.66 30.78
N GLU A 69 -2.07 -6.42 29.88
CA GLU A 69 -0.62 -6.53 29.78
C GLU A 69 -0.04 -5.41 28.92
N GLU A 70 1.16 -4.94 29.27
CA GLU A 70 1.88 -3.97 28.45
C GLU A 70 2.41 -4.67 27.18
N VAL A 71 2.09 -4.11 26.01
CA VAL A 71 2.57 -4.59 24.70
C VAL A 71 3.92 -3.97 24.35
N THR A 72 4.14 -2.73 24.78
CA THR A 72 5.40 -2.02 24.61
C THR A 72 6.48 -2.55 25.56
N SER A 73 7.74 -2.33 25.20
CA SER A 73 8.90 -2.79 25.97
C SER A 73 9.26 -1.81 27.11
N GLY A 74 8.33 -1.57 28.03
CA GLY A 74 8.57 -0.91 29.31
C GLY A 74 8.42 0.62 29.33
N ASP A 75 7.99 1.23 28.24
CA ASP A 75 7.69 2.67 28.17
C ASP A 75 6.22 3.00 28.42
N LYS A 76 5.41 1.99 28.77
CA LYS A 76 3.99 2.11 29.15
C LYS A 76 3.12 2.73 28.07
N GLY A 77 3.49 2.58 26.80
CA GLY A 77 2.80 3.21 25.68
C GLY A 77 1.49 2.54 25.28
N VAL A 78 1.47 1.21 25.26
CA VAL A 78 0.33 0.43 24.76
C VAL A 78 0.06 -0.74 25.68
N TYR A 79 -1.20 -0.90 26.08
CA TYR A 79 -1.66 -2.02 26.88
C TYR A 79 -2.73 -2.80 26.11
N LYS A 80 -2.74 -4.12 26.30
CA LYS A 80 -3.73 -5.03 25.72
C LYS A 80 -4.38 -5.88 26.80
N LYS A 81 -5.71 -5.86 26.82
CA LYS A 81 -6.53 -6.79 27.59
C LYS A 81 -7.31 -7.71 26.65
N ILE A 82 -7.06 -9.01 26.71
CA ILE A 82 -7.80 -9.99 25.93
C ILE A 82 -9.24 -10.12 26.48
N VAL A 83 -10.22 -10.00 25.59
CA VAL A 83 -11.65 -10.21 25.86
C VAL A 83 -12.09 -11.59 25.38
N LYS A 84 -11.53 -12.04 24.26
CA LYS A 84 -11.72 -13.37 23.70
C LYS A 84 -10.41 -13.82 23.06
N GLU A 85 -9.98 -15.02 23.41
CA GLU A 85 -8.79 -15.64 22.83
C GLU A 85 -8.95 -15.92 21.33
N GLY A 86 -7.87 -15.71 20.59
CA GLY A 86 -7.70 -16.17 19.22
C GLY A 86 -6.80 -17.39 19.14
N ASP A 87 -6.55 -17.87 17.91
CA ASP A 87 -5.67 -19.00 17.65
C ASP A 87 -4.74 -18.70 16.47
N GLY A 88 -3.68 -19.51 16.34
CA GLY A 88 -2.68 -19.40 15.29
C GLY A 88 -1.55 -18.42 15.62
N PRO A 89 -0.67 -18.18 14.63
CA PRO A 89 0.43 -17.24 14.77
C PRO A 89 -0.07 -15.80 14.86
N MET A 90 0.75 -14.96 15.50
CA MET A 90 0.57 -13.51 15.46
C MET A 90 0.96 -12.95 14.07
N PRO A 91 0.29 -11.91 13.57
CA PRO A 91 0.63 -11.25 12.33
C PRO A 91 2.10 -10.82 12.29
N GLN A 92 2.73 -10.99 11.12
CA GLN A 92 4.11 -10.53 10.91
C GLN A 92 4.15 -9.16 10.20
N PRO A 93 5.21 -8.36 10.38
CA PRO A 93 5.38 -7.12 9.63
C PRO A 93 5.26 -7.34 8.11
N GLY A 94 4.45 -6.52 7.44
CA GLY A 94 4.13 -6.64 6.01
C GLY A 94 2.92 -7.52 5.69
N GLU A 95 2.34 -8.23 6.66
CA GLU A 95 1.05 -8.89 6.48
C GLU A 95 -0.10 -7.89 6.48
N GLU A 96 -1.12 -8.18 5.68
CA GLU A 96 -2.40 -7.49 5.68
C GLU A 96 -3.29 -8.11 6.75
N VAL A 97 -3.80 -7.27 7.65
CA VAL A 97 -4.77 -7.67 8.68
C VAL A 97 -6.14 -7.08 8.39
N VAL A 98 -7.17 -7.83 8.75
CA VAL A 98 -8.58 -7.40 8.66
C VAL A 98 -9.15 -7.35 10.07
N VAL A 99 -9.66 -6.19 10.48
CA VAL A 99 -10.16 -5.97 11.84
C VAL A 99 -11.55 -5.36 11.88
N HIS A 100 -12.31 -5.72 12.90
CA HIS A 100 -13.41 -4.89 13.39
C HIS A 100 -12.97 -4.12 14.63
N TYR A 101 -13.47 -2.89 14.81
CA TYR A 101 -13.14 -2.11 15.98
C TYR A 101 -14.22 -1.10 16.38
N THR A 102 -14.14 -0.66 17.64
CA THR A 102 -14.79 0.55 18.14
C THR A 102 -13.77 1.34 18.97
N GLY A 103 -13.55 2.60 18.60
CA GLY A 103 -12.66 3.54 19.29
C GLY A 103 -13.42 4.50 20.20
N THR A 104 -12.95 4.63 21.44
CA THR A 104 -13.54 5.47 22.50
C THR A 104 -12.47 6.26 23.24
N LEU A 105 -12.83 7.42 23.78
CA LEU A 105 -12.05 8.13 24.79
C LEU A 105 -12.21 7.44 26.17
N LEU A 106 -11.39 7.80 27.15
CA LEU A 106 -11.47 7.23 28.51
C LEU A 106 -12.83 7.44 29.19
N ASP A 107 -13.54 8.51 28.85
CA ASP A 107 -14.88 8.79 29.36
C ASP A 107 -15.99 7.94 28.68
N GLY A 108 -15.61 7.10 27.71
CA GLY A 108 -16.51 6.24 26.94
C GLY A 108 -17.08 6.90 25.68
N THR A 109 -16.74 8.17 25.39
CA THR A 109 -17.18 8.85 24.17
C THR A 109 -16.62 8.14 22.94
N LYS A 110 -17.51 7.54 22.14
CA LYS A 110 -17.15 6.88 20.88
C LYS A 110 -16.81 7.92 19.81
N PHE A 111 -15.65 7.79 19.20
CA PHE A 111 -15.23 8.66 18.09
C PHE A 111 -15.24 7.97 16.73
N ASP A 112 -15.12 6.63 16.69
CA ASP A 112 -15.14 5.86 15.44
C ASP A 112 -15.52 4.38 15.69
N SER A 113 -16.13 3.71 14.72
CA SER A 113 -16.39 2.27 14.75
C SER A 113 -16.60 1.71 13.35
N SER A 114 -15.87 0.64 13.03
CA SER A 114 -16.11 -0.12 11.80
C SER A 114 -17.35 -1.00 11.88
N ARG A 115 -17.80 -1.32 13.10
CA ARG A 115 -19.01 -2.11 13.34
C ARG A 115 -20.28 -1.31 13.04
N ASP A 116 -20.29 0.00 13.34
CA ASP A 116 -21.41 0.87 12.97
C ASP A 116 -21.60 0.99 11.45
N ARG A 117 -20.53 0.73 10.68
CA ARG A 117 -20.52 0.78 9.21
C ARG A 117 -20.69 -0.58 8.55
N ASP A 118 -20.73 -1.66 9.32
CA ASP A 118 -20.71 -3.06 8.82
C ASP A 118 -19.59 -3.34 7.80
N GLN A 119 -18.46 -2.62 7.92
CA GLN A 119 -17.35 -2.72 6.98
C GLN A 119 -16.04 -2.86 7.75
N PRO A 120 -15.40 -4.05 7.77
CA PRO A 120 -14.09 -4.24 8.36
C PRO A 120 -13.05 -3.28 7.78
N PHE A 121 -12.07 -2.95 8.60
CA PHE A 121 -10.94 -2.13 8.21
C PHE A 121 -9.72 -3.01 7.93
N THR A 122 -8.97 -2.66 6.89
CA THR A 122 -7.81 -3.44 6.43
C THR A 122 -6.60 -2.53 6.34
N PHE A 123 -5.49 -2.99 6.90
CA PHE A 123 -4.21 -2.29 6.85
C PHE A 123 -3.05 -3.27 6.90
N THR A 124 -1.84 -2.79 6.60
CA THR A 124 -0.61 -3.60 6.63
C THR A 124 0.16 -3.36 7.93
N ILE A 125 0.48 -4.43 8.66
CA ILE A 125 1.17 -4.36 9.95
C ILE A 125 2.59 -3.81 9.78
N GLY A 126 2.94 -2.84 10.63
CA GLY A 126 4.31 -2.34 10.77
C GLY A 126 4.76 -1.44 9.62
N GLN A 127 3.82 -0.89 8.84
CA GLN A 127 4.09 0.05 7.75
C GLN A 127 3.74 1.50 8.10
N GLY A 128 3.29 1.78 9.34
CA GLY A 128 2.92 3.13 9.75
C GLY A 128 1.70 3.69 9.03
N GLN A 129 0.83 2.81 8.51
CA GLN A 129 -0.45 3.20 7.88
C GLN A 129 -1.50 3.65 8.90
N VAL A 130 -1.29 3.30 10.17
CA VAL A 130 -2.15 3.58 11.31
C VAL A 130 -1.32 4.18 12.45
N ILE A 131 -1.97 4.61 13.53
CA ILE A 131 -1.27 5.08 14.73
C ILE A 131 -0.34 3.97 15.28
N LYS A 132 0.80 4.36 15.87
CA LYS A 132 1.83 3.43 16.37
C LYS A 132 1.26 2.37 17.32
N GLY A 133 0.31 2.76 18.16
CA GLY A 133 -0.32 1.85 19.11
C GLY A 133 -1.15 0.75 18.46
N TRP A 134 -1.70 0.98 17.26
CA TRP A 134 -2.35 -0.07 16.48
C TRP A 134 -1.35 -1.02 15.84
N ASP A 135 -0.28 -0.50 15.24
CA ASP A 135 0.78 -1.33 14.65
C ASP A 135 1.35 -2.31 15.68
N LEU A 136 1.56 -1.86 16.92
CA LEU A 136 2.04 -2.72 18.02
C LEU A 136 0.94 -3.60 18.61
N GLY A 137 -0.21 -3.00 18.94
CA GLY A 137 -1.30 -3.69 19.63
C GLY A 137 -1.87 -4.83 18.81
N VAL A 138 -2.18 -4.59 17.53
CA VAL A 138 -2.75 -5.60 16.63
C VAL A 138 -1.72 -6.66 16.24
N ALA A 139 -0.44 -6.31 16.10
CA ALA A 139 0.63 -7.29 15.87
C ALA A 139 0.78 -8.29 17.03
N SER A 140 0.35 -7.93 18.24
CA SER A 140 0.35 -8.84 19.39
C SER A 140 -0.88 -9.76 19.46
N MET A 141 -1.88 -9.57 18.59
CA MET A 141 -3.13 -10.33 18.59
C MET A 141 -3.03 -11.60 17.75
N LYS A 142 -3.86 -12.60 18.06
CA LYS A 142 -4.05 -13.79 17.22
C LYS A 142 -5.31 -13.70 16.39
N LYS A 143 -5.37 -14.45 15.29
CA LYS A 143 -6.58 -14.52 14.46
C LYS A 143 -7.78 -15.00 15.29
N GLY A 144 -8.89 -14.28 15.20
CA GLY A 144 -10.11 -14.49 15.98
C GLY A 144 -10.10 -13.88 17.39
N GLU A 145 -8.97 -13.29 17.83
CA GLU A 145 -8.86 -12.60 19.12
C GLU A 145 -9.69 -11.33 19.12
N ARG A 146 -10.38 -11.05 20.23
CA ARG A 146 -10.94 -9.74 20.54
C ARG A 146 -10.26 -9.20 21.78
N ALA A 147 -9.74 -7.98 21.73
CA ALA A 147 -9.01 -7.37 22.81
C ALA A 147 -9.32 -5.88 22.93
N ILE A 148 -9.18 -5.34 24.14
CA ILE A 148 -9.17 -3.91 24.39
C ILE A 148 -7.72 -3.42 24.35
N LEU A 149 -7.41 -2.52 23.44
CA LEU A 149 -6.15 -1.79 23.38
C LEU A 149 -6.31 -0.44 24.08
N THR A 150 -5.48 -0.16 25.08
CA THR A 150 -5.37 1.17 25.70
C THR A 150 -4.08 1.81 25.23
N ILE A 151 -4.20 2.94 24.53
CA ILE A 151 -3.10 3.58 23.81
C ILE A 151 -2.86 4.97 24.41
N GLN A 152 -1.65 5.19 24.92
CA GLN A 152 -1.22 6.48 25.44
C GLN A 152 -1.00 7.49 24.29
N PRO A 153 -1.02 8.81 24.57
CA PRO A 153 -1.04 9.81 23.52
C PRO A 153 0.16 9.75 22.55
N GLY A 154 1.36 9.46 23.05
CA GLY A 154 2.57 9.32 22.23
C GLY A 154 2.52 8.17 21.20
N TYR A 155 1.63 7.22 21.43
CA TYR A 155 1.34 6.09 20.52
C TYR A 155 0.03 6.27 19.74
N GLY A 156 -0.72 7.33 20.01
CA GLY A 156 -1.95 7.73 19.34
C GLY A 156 -1.76 8.99 18.49
N TYR A 157 -2.56 10.02 18.77
CA TYR A 157 -2.57 11.28 18.02
C TYR A 157 -1.74 12.41 18.68
N GLY A 158 -1.02 12.10 19.76
CA GLY A 158 -0.14 13.06 20.45
C GLY A 158 -0.85 14.33 20.94
N SER A 159 -0.09 15.41 21.08
CA SER A 159 -0.57 16.71 21.56
C SER A 159 -1.53 17.42 20.60
N HIS A 160 -1.50 17.07 19.31
CA HIS A 160 -2.36 17.68 18.30
C HIS A 160 -3.77 17.06 18.27
N GLY A 161 -3.90 15.79 18.66
CA GLY A 161 -5.17 15.07 18.56
C GLY A 161 -5.61 14.86 17.10
N ALA A 162 -6.90 14.58 16.92
CA ALA A 162 -7.57 14.58 15.62
C ALA A 162 -8.92 15.31 15.74
N PRO A 163 -8.92 16.65 15.71
CA PRO A 163 -10.13 17.45 15.87
C PRO A 163 -11.16 17.17 14.75
N PRO A 164 -12.47 17.31 15.04
CA PRO A 164 -13.04 17.71 16.34
C PRO A 164 -13.21 16.54 17.34
N SER A 165 -13.00 15.30 16.91
CA SER A 165 -13.44 14.11 17.66
C SER A 165 -12.45 13.63 18.72
N ILE A 166 -11.15 13.86 18.50
CA ILE A 166 -10.09 13.39 19.41
C ILE A 166 -9.29 14.62 19.89
N PRO A 167 -9.35 14.97 21.18
CA PRO A 167 -8.57 16.08 21.71
C PRO A 167 -7.08 15.74 21.77
N GLY A 168 -6.24 16.77 21.88
CA GLY A 168 -4.81 16.61 22.14
C GLY A 168 -4.55 15.89 23.45
N ASN A 169 -3.48 15.10 23.49
CA ASN A 169 -3.07 14.27 24.64
C ASN A 169 -4.12 13.26 25.10
N ALA A 170 -5.06 12.87 24.23
CA ALA A 170 -6.07 11.88 24.56
C ALA A 170 -5.48 10.46 24.67
N VAL A 171 -5.84 9.75 25.74
CA VAL A 171 -5.72 8.30 25.82
C VAL A 171 -6.89 7.66 25.07
N LEU A 172 -6.59 6.67 24.25
CA LEU A 172 -7.56 5.99 23.40
C LEU A 172 -7.81 4.57 23.90
N LYS A 173 -9.08 4.14 23.89
CA LYS A 173 -9.47 2.75 24.10
C LYS A 173 -10.10 2.20 22.83
N PHE A 174 -9.53 1.13 22.31
CA PHE A 174 -10.06 0.42 21.14
C PHE A 174 -10.47 -0.99 21.51
N ASP A 175 -11.73 -1.32 21.27
CA ASP A 175 -12.20 -2.70 21.26
C ASP A 175 -11.99 -3.27 19.86
N VAL A 176 -10.96 -4.09 19.68
CA VAL A 176 -10.51 -4.61 18.39
C VAL A 176 -10.75 -6.10 18.32
N GLU A 177 -11.21 -6.58 17.17
CA GLU A 177 -11.29 -7.99 16.82
C GLU A 177 -10.50 -8.25 15.55
N LEU A 178 -9.49 -9.11 15.65
CA LEU A 178 -8.66 -9.52 14.52
C LEU A 178 -9.37 -10.64 13.76
N ILE A 179 -9.93 -10.33 12.59
CA ILE A 179 -10.73 -11.26 11.78
C ILE A 179 -9.79 -12.17 10.98
N ASP A 180 -8.78 -11.59 10.35
CA ASP A 180 -7.86 -12.31 9.47
C ASP A 180 -6.47 -11.66 9.44
N SER A 181 -5.45 -12.46 9.18
CA SER A 181 -4.08 -12.02 8.85
C SER A 181 -3.58 -12.87 7.69
N ARG A 182 -3.02 -12.21 6.68
CA ARG A 182 -2.53 -12.85 5.47
C ARG A 182 -1.37 -12.07 4.86
N PRO A 183 -0.49 -12.72 4.08
CA PRO A 183 0.50 -11.99 3.30
C PRO A 183 -0.18 -10.89 2.47
N ARG A 184 0.33 -9.66 2.53
CA ARG A 184 -0.19 -8.58 1.70
C ARG A 184 0.02 -8.96 0.24
N ARG A 185 -1.04 -8.85 -0.57
CA ARG A 185 -0.90 -8.98 -2.02
C ARG A 185 -0.05 -7.81 -2.51
N LYS A 186 1.20 -8.08 -2.90
CA LYS A 186 2.07 -7.07 -3.51
C LYS A 186 1.39 -6.52 -4.74
N GLN A 187 1.51 -5.21 -4.93
CA GLN A 187 1.11 -4.60 -6.19
C GLN A 187 2.14 -4.98 -7.27
N LYS A 188 1.72 -5.04 -8.54
CA LYS A 188 2.60 -5.50 -9.64
C LYS A 188 3.93 -4.72 -9.68
N TRP A 189 3.91 -3.42 -9.36
CA TRP A 189 5.12 -2.59 -9.33
C TRP A 189 6.07 -2.86 -8.15
N GLU A 190 5.59 -3.48 -7.07
CA GLU A 190 6.40 -3.84 -5.89
C GLU A 190 7.00 -5.24 -6.00
N MET A 191 6.61 -6.01 -7.03
CA MET A 191 7.06 -7.38 -7.22
C MET A 191 8.47 -7.43 -7.80
N GLY A 192 9.28 -8.35 -7.29
CA GLY A 192 10.57 -8.68 -7.85
C GLY A 192 10.44 -9.33 -9.23
N VAL A 193 11.52 -9.32 -10.01
CA VAL A 193 11.54 -9.90 -11.36
C VAL A 193 11.11 -11.37 -11.36
N GLU A 194 11.66 -12.17 -10.44
CA GLU A 194 11.31 -13.59 -10.32
C GLU A 194 9.83 -13.79 -9.97
N GLU A 195 9.31 -13.03 -9.00
CA GLU A 195 7.89 -13.09 -8.62
C GLU A 195 6.97 -12.72 -9.79
N LYS A 196 7.35 -11.74 -10.62
CA LYS A 196 6.60 -11.35 -11.81
C LYS A 196 6.60 -12.45 -12.87
N LEU A 197 7.75 -13.09 -13.11
CA LEU A 197 7.86 -14.20 -14.06
C LEU A 197 7.03 -15.41 -13.60
N GLU A 198 7.07 -15.74 -12.31
CA GLU A 198 6.25 -16.80 -11.72
C GLU A 198 4.75 -16.50 -11.82
N ALA A 199 4.34 -15.28 -11.50
CA ALA A 199 2.93 -14.88 -11.60
C ALA A 199 2.43 -14.90 -13.05
N ALA A 200 3.21 -14.39 -14.00
CA ALA A 200 2.88 -14.46 -15.43
C ALA A 200 2.78 -15.91 -15.93
N ALA A 201 3.67 -16.80 -15.47
CA ALA A 201 3.62 -18.21 -15.79
C ALA A 201 2.36 -18.89 -15.22
N GLN A 202 1.96 -18.55 -14.00
CA GLN A 202 0.73 -19.03 -13.39
C GLN A 202 -0.51 -18.56 -14.17
N GLU A 203 -0.55 -17.30 -14.58
CA GLU A 203 -1.66 -16.76 -15.40
C GLU A 203 -1.74 -17.43 -16.78
N LYS A 204 -0.60 -17.73 -17.40
CA LYS A 204 -0.56 -18.54 -18.62
C LYS A 204 -1.21 -19.91 -18.41
N GLU A 205 -0.93 -20.59 -17.30
CA GLU A 205 -1.56 -21.89 -17.01
C GLU A 205 -3.06 -21.78 -16.70
N THR A 206 -3.48 -20.70 -16.02
CA THR A 206 -4.89 -20.35 -15.82
C THR A 206 -5.60 -20.17 -17.16
N GLY A 207 -5.02 -19.41 -18.08
CA GLY A 207 -5.53 -19.22 -19.43
C GLY A 207 -5.59 -20.53 -20.23
N ASN A 208 -4.55 -21.37 -20.15
CA ASN A 208 -4.50 -22.68 -20.80
C ASN A 208 -5.65 -23.59 -20.29
N ALA A 209 -5.90 -23.57 -18.99
CA ALA A 209 -6.97 -24.36 -18.37
C ALA A 209 -8.36 -23.88 -18.80
N ALA A 210 -8.60 -22.56 -18.82
CA ALA A 210 -9.85 -21.98 -19.30
C ALA A 210 -10.09 -22.27 -20.78
N PHE A 211 -9.04 -22.15 -21.61
CA PHE A 211 -9.12 -22.42 -23.05
C PHE A 211 -9.52 -23.87 -23.34
N LYS A 212 -8.94 -24.83 -22.62
CA LYS A 212 -9.30 -26.26 -22.73
C LYS A 212 -10.76 -26.54 -22.39
N LYS A 213 -11.37 -25.74 -21.51
CA LYS A 213 -12.80 -25.84 -21.16
C LYS A 213 -13.73 -25.14 -22.16
N GLY A 214 -13.18 -24.44 -23.16
CA GLY A 214 -13.96 -23.64 -24.11
C GLY A 214 -14.32 -22.26 -23.58
N ASN A 215 -13.84 -21.86 -22.41
CA ASN A 215 -14.06 -20.53 -21.83
C ASN A 215 -13.11 -19.51 -22.45
N ILE A 216 -13.33 -19.17 -23.73
CA ILE A 216 -12.36 -18.37 -24.51
C ILE A 216 -12.15 -16.97 -23.92
N ALA A 217 -13.20 -16.32 -23.41
CA ALA A 217 -13.09 -14.99 -22.81
C ALA A 217 -12.27 -14.98 -21.51
N GLU A 218 -12.48 -15.98 -20.66
CA GLU A 218 -11.71 -16.17 -19.43
C GLU A 218 -10.25 -16.49 -19.75
N ALA A 219 -10.00 -17.32 -20.78
CA ALA A 219 -8.66 -17.59 -21.26
C ALA A 219 -7.94 -16.32 -21.75
N ALA A 220 -8.62 -15.51 -22.58
CA ALA A 220 -8.07 -14.24 -23.07
C ALA A 220 -7.74 -13.27 -21.92
N ALA A 221 -8.62 -13.18 -20.92
CA ALA A 221 -8.42 -12.33 -19.75
C ALA A 221 -7.17 -12.76 -18.95
N ALA A 222 -7.00 -14.05 -18.69
CA ALA A 222 -5.83 -14.57 -17.99
C ALA A 222 -4.52 -14.33 -18.77
N TYR A 223 -4.53 -14.50 -20.10
CA TYR A 223 -3.33 -14.19 -20.90
C TYR A 223 -2.99 -12.69 -20.89
N LYS A 224 -3.99 -11.80 -20.93
CA LYS A 224 -3.78 -10.34 -20.78
C LYS A 224 -3.19 -10.03 -19.40
N GLU A 225 -3.76 -10.59 -18.33
CA GLU A 225 -3.27 -10.41 -16.96
C GLU A 225 -1.80 -10.88 -16.79
N GLY A 226 -1.44 -12.00 -17.44
CA GLY A 226 -0.07 -12.48 -17.48
C GLY A 226 0.91 -11.53 -18.17
N LEU A 227 0.47 -10.85 -19.25
CA LEU A 227 1.28 -9.87 -19.98
C LEU A 227 1.48 -8.58 -19.17
N ASP A 228 0.47 -8.14 -18.41
CA ASP A 228 0.55 -6.94 -17.57
C ASP A 228 1.64 -7.02 -16.48
N TYR A 229 2.09 -8.22 -16.10
CA TYR A 229 3.25 -8.36 -15.19
C TYR A 229 4.56 -7.85 -15.79
N PHE A 230 4.60 -7.77 -17.12
CA PHE A 230 5.76 -7.26 -17.87
C PHE A 230 5.66 -5.76 -18.11
N ASP A 231 4.65 -5.07 -17.58
CA ASP A 231 4.63 -3.62 -17.61
C ASP A 231 5.85 -3.06 -16.84
N TYR A 232 6.51 -2.06 -17.42
CA TYR A 232 7.67 -1.36 -16.87
C TYR A 232 8.93 -2.24 -16.68
N TYR A 233 9.29 -3.02 -17.70
CA TYR A 233 10.49 -3.88 -17.73
C TYR A 233 11.78 -3.17 -18.16
N ASP A 234 11.76 -1.87 -18.45
CA ASP A 234 12.90 -1.12 -19.02
C ASP A 234 14.18 -1.25 -18.19
N ASN A 235 14.04 -1.29 -16.87
CA ASN A 235 15.14 -1.38 -15.91
C ASN A 235 15.64 -2.82 -15.66
N TRP A 236 15.08 -3.82 -16.34
CA TRP A 236 15.50 -5.21 -16.20
C TRP A 236 16.81 -5.45 -16.94
N THR A 237 17.60 -6.41 -16.46
CA THR A 237 18.80 -6.85 -17.18
C THR A 237 18.43 -7.55 -18.48
N GLU A 238 19.36 -7.61 -19.43
CA GLU A 238 19.12 -8.31 -20.69
C GLU A 238 18.82 -9.81 -20.49
N GLU A 239 19.44 -10.44 -19.49
CA GLU A 239 19.12 -11.82 -19.10
C GLU A 239 17.68 -11.97 -18.58
N GLN A 240 17.24 -11.03 -17.74
CA GLN A 240 15.87 -11.00 -17.24
C GLN A 240 14.84 -10.76 -18.35
N LYS A 241 15.14 -9.85 -19.30
CA LYS A 241 14.31 -9.63 -20.49
C LYS A 241 14.26 -10.86 -21.37
N GLN A 242 15.37 -11.57 -21.53
CA GLN A 242 15.40 -12.82 -22.28
C GLN A 242 14.50 -13.90 -21.64
N HIS A 243 14.51 -14.04 -20.31
CA HIS A 243 13.60 -14.92 -19.58
C HIS A 243 12.13 -14.47 -19.71
N MET A 244 11.87 -13.17 -19.61
CA MET A 244 10.56 -12.59 -19.84
C MET A 244 10.02 -12.92 -21.24
N HIS A 245 10.82 -12.74 -22.29
CA HIS A 245 10.41 -13.02 -23.66
C HIS A 245 10.07 -14.50 -23.90
N GLN A 246 10.70 -15.43 -23.17
CA GLN A 246 10.32 -16.85 -23.22
C GLN A 246 8.88 -17.10 -22.72
N LEU A 247 8.36 -16.24 -21.85
CA LEU A 247 6.97 -16.29 -21.37
C LEU A 247 6.04 -15.38 -22.19
N GLU A 248 6.51 -14.20 -22.59
CA GLU A 248 5.73 -13.22 -23.35
C GLU A 248 5.26 -13.78 -24.70
N ILE A 249 6.14 -14.44 -25.45
CA ILE A 249 5.82 -15.00 -26.77
C ILE A 249 4.63 -15.98 -26.70
N PRO A 250 4.65 -17.05 -25.86
CA PRO A 250 3.52 -17.97 -25.79
C PRO A 250 2.24 -17.31 -25.23
N LEU A 251 2.35 -16.35 -24.30
CA LEU A 251 1.20 -15.58 -23.82
C LEU A 251 0.51 -14.81 -24.95
N ARG A 252 1.29 -14.07 -25.76
CA ARG A 252 0.76 -13.30 -26.91
C ARG A 252 0.17 -14.20 -27.99
N LEU A 253 0.82 -15.32 -28.32
CA LEU A 253 0.30 -16.26 -29.32
C LEU A 253 -1.00 -16.93 -28.87
N ASN A 254 -1.10 -17.31 -27.60
CA ASN A 254 -2.32 -17.88 -27.03
C ASN A 254 -3.45 -16.83 -26.97
N LEU A 255 -3.13 -15.59 -26.62
CA LEU A 255 -4.07 -14.48 -26.66
C LEU A 255 -4.58 -14.22 -28.08
N ALA A 256 -3.69 -14.14 -29.07
CA ALA A 256 -4.06 -13.98 -30.48
C ALA A 256 -5.01 -15.10 -30.94
N THR A 257 -4.76 -16.35 -30.50
CA THR A 257 -5.64 -17.48 -30.78
C THR A 257 -7.03 -17.30 -30.16
N CYS A 258 -7.12 -16.75 -28.95
CA CYS A 258 -8.41 -16.42 -28.32
C CYS A 258 -9.13 -15.31 -29.09
N CYS A 259 -8.42 -14.25 -29.48
CA CYS A 259 -8.97 -13.15 -30.28
C CYS A 259 -9.53 -13.65 -31.61
N ILE A 260 -8.83 -14.56 -32.32
CA ILE A 260 -9.33 -15.18 -33.57
C ILE A 260 -10.64 -15.94 -33.31
N LYS A 261 -10.71 -16.72 -32.22
CA LYS A 261 -11.91 -17.47 -31.84
C LYS A 261 -13.10 -16.57 -31.45
N GLN A 262 -12.83 -15.32 -31.10
CA GLN A 262 -13.83 -14.31 -30.77
C GLN A 262 -14.09 -13.33 -31.91
N GLU A 263 -13.52 -13.57 -33.10
CA GLU A 263 -13.62 -12.70 -34.27
C GLU A 263 -13.01 -11.29 -34.06
N ALA A 264 -12.17 -11.12 -33.02
CA ALA A 264 -11.40 -9.91 -32.73
C ALA A 264 -10.11 -9.87 -33.55
N TYR A 265 -10.23 -9.83 -34.88
CA TYR A 265 -9.09 -10.00 -35.80
C TYR A 265 -8.04 -8.89 -35.69
N SER A 266 -8.44 -7.65 -35.38
CA SER A 266 -7.50 -6.54 -35.19
C SER A 266 -6.56 -6.77 -34.01
N GLU A 267 -7.10 -7.21 -32.87
CA GLU A 267 -6.32 -7.55 -31.67
C GLU A 267 -5.38 -8.74 -31.96
N ALA A 268 -5.84 -9.74 -32.71
CA ALA A 268 -5.00 -10.88 -33.09
C ALA A 268 -3.78 -10.47 -33.95
N VAL A 269 -3.98 -9.54 -34.90
CA VAL A 269 -2.88 -9.00 -35.72
C VAL A 269 -1.90 -8.20 -34.87
N GLU A 270 -2.40 -7.42 -33.91
CA GLU A 270 -1.55 -6.65 -33.01
C GLU A 270 -0.64 -7.56 -32.18
N GLU A 271 -1.20 -8.59 -31.54
CA GLU A 271 -0.43 -9.51 -30.69
C GLU A 271 0.59 -10.33 -31.48
N THR A 272 0.22 -10.82 -32.67
CA THR A 272 1.16 -11.54 -33.54
C THR A 272 2.27 -10.63 -34.08
N SER A 273 1.97 -9.36 -34.36
CA SER A 273 2.97 -8.37 -34.79
C SER A 273 3.99 -8.08 -33.69
N LYS A 274 3.55 -7.99 -32.43
CA LYS A 274 4.44 -7.88 -31.27
C LYS A 274 5.38 -9.09 -31.18
N VAL A 275 4.85 -10.31 -31.33
CA VAL A 275 5.66 -11.55 -31.33
C VAL A 275 6.73 -11.55 -32.43
N ILE A 276 6.38 -11.14 -33.65
CA ILE A 276 7.34 -11.09 -34.77
C ILE A 276 8.50 -10.12 -34.46
N ASN A 277 8.20 -8.98 -33.83
CA ASN A 277 9.24 -8.02 -33.46
C ASN A 277 10.16 -8.56 -32.37
N LEU A 278 9.63 -9.32 -31.41
CA LEU A 278 10.41 -9.96 -30.36
C LEU A 278 11.31 -11.06 -30.91
N ASP A 279 10.85 -11.84 -31.87
CA ASP A 279 11.65 -12.93 -32.46
C ASP A 279 12.82 -12.38 -33.30
N LYS A 280 12.58 -11.30 -34.05
CA LYS A 280 13.64 -10.59 -34.79
C LYS A 280 14.72 -9.97 -33.90
N ALA A 281 14.40 -9.65 -32.64
CA ALA A 281 15.37 -9.10 -31.70
C ALA A 281 16.30 -10.18 -31.09
N ARG A 282 16.05 -11.47 -31.40
CA ARG A 282 16.83 -12.63 -30.89
C ARG A 282 17.84 -13.17 -31.91
N GLU A 283 17.79 -12.70 -33.15
CA GLU A 283 18.75 -12.98 -34.24
C GLU A 283 19.97 -12.04 -34.17
#